data_AF-A0A914G1N7-F1
#
_entry.id   AF-A0A914G1N7-F1
#
_cell.length_a   1.000
_cell.length_b   1.000
_cell.length_c   1.000
_cell.angle_alpha   90.00
_cell.angle_beta   90.00
_cell.angle_gamma   90.00
#
_symmetry.space_group_name_H-M   'P 1'
#
loop_
_entity.id
_entity.type
_entity.pdbx_description
1 polymer ?
#
loop_
_entity_poly.entity_id
_entity_poly.type
_entity_poly.pdbx_seq_one_letter_code
_entity_poly.pdbx_strand_id
1 'polypeptide(L)'
;MHEGSPMSDLARFLTHCCDGVVRRQAEIFAIEYYHECLTKEFGDDSAKVPYTIEQLKKAYNFAFLTQAFYGIGITEIMYGANKDKIDSESLKSAYYDFAVLKVLHLFEDADRLLEGEMKDMFEKYGL
;
A
#
# COMPACT_ATOMS: atom_id res chain seq x y z
N MET A 1 19.20 11.65 4.60
CA MET A 1 17.79 11.98 4.29
C MET A 1 17.43 11.11 3.11
N HIS A 2 16.55 10.11 3.27
CA HIS A 2 15.98 9.43 2.11
C HIS A 2 14.81 10.30 1.65
N GLU A 3 14.99 11.02 0.54
CA GLU A 3 13.85 11.60 -0.17
C GLU A 3 13.11 10.40 -0.81
N GLY A 4 12.24 9.78 -0.02
CA GLY A 4 11.45 8.63 -0.44
C GLY A 4 10.44 9.02 -1.52
N SER A 5 9.75 8.01 -2.07
CA SER A 5 8.61 8.25 -2.95
C SER A 5 7.35 8.49 -2.11
N PRO A 6 6.57 9.56 -2.37
CA PRO A 6 5.27 9.77 -1.73
C PRO A 6 4.31 8.58 -1.91
N MET A 7 4.42 7.86 -3.04
CA MET A 7 3.64 6.65 -3.27
C MET A 7 4.08 5.48 -2.38
N SER A 8 5.34 5.46 -1.94
CA SER A 8 5.82 4.50 -0.93
C SER A 8 5.23 4.78 0.44
N ASP A 9 5.15 6.05 0.83
CA ASP A 9 4.51 6.43 2.09
C ASP A 9 3.01 6.18 2.07
N LEU A 10 2.34 6.46 0.93
CA LEU A 10 0.92 6.16 0.76
C LEU A 10 0.63 4.65 0.78
N ALA A 11 1.41 3.85 0.04
CA ALA A 11 1.31 2.39 0.05
C ALA A 11 1.54 1.83 1.45
N ARG A 12 2.52 2.37 2.19
CA ARG A 12 2.77 2.00 3.59
C ARG A 12 1.55 2.32 4.43
N PHE A 13 1.06 3.56 4.40
CA PHE A 13 -0.10 3.98 5.17
C PHE A 13 -1.31 3.05 4.95
N LEU A 14 -1.71 2.84 3.71
CA LEU A 14 -2.88 2.00 3.38
C LEU A 14 -2.65 0.53 3.76
N THR A 15 -1.45 -0.01 3.54
CA THR A 15 -1.10 -1.38 3.93
C THR A 15 -1.17 -1.59 5.44
N HIS A 16 -0.79 -0.59 6.23
CA HIS A 16 -0.65 -0.70 7.68
C HIS A 16 -1.91 -0.32 8.44
N CYS A 17 -2.72 0.59 7.90
CA CYS A 17 -3.92 1.11 8.58
C CYS A 17 -5.21 0.45 8.11
N CYS A 18 -5.27 -0.09 6.90
CA CYS A 18 -6.48 -0.71 6.35
C CYS A 18 -6.38 -2.23 6.34
N ASP A 19 -7.53 -2.91 6.38
CA ASP A 19 -7.63 -4.28 5.88
C ASP A 19 -7.67 -4.30 4.35
N GLY A 20 -7.66 -5.49 3.77
CA GLY A 20 -7.67 -5.67 2.31
C GLY A 20 -8.89 -5.10 1.61
N VAL A 21 -10.08 -5.21 2.20
CA VAL A 21 -11.34 -4.71 1.60
C VAL A 21 -11.33 -3.19 1.57
N VAL A 22 -11.01 -2.56 2.69
CA VAL A 22 -10.96 -1.09 2.79
C VAL A 22 -9.86 -0.52 1.89
N ARG A 23 -8.68 -1.14 1.86
CA ARG A 23 -7.56 -0.71 1.00
C ARG A 23 -7.97 -0.66 -0.48
N ARG A 24 -8.55 -1.74 -1.00
CA ARG A 24 -8.97 -1.85 -2.41
C ARG A 24 -9.98 -0.77 -2.82
N GLN A 25 -10.80 -0.29 -1.87
CA GLN A 25 -11.73 0.80 -2.11
C GLN A 25 -11.07 2.18 -2.03
N ALA A 26 -10.09 2.34 -1.13
CA ALA A 26 -9.48 3.62 -0.82
C ALA A 26 -8.30 3.97 -1.73
N GLU A 27 -7.59 2.99 -2.31
CA GLU A 27 -6.30 3.23 -2.97
C GLU A 27 -6.39 4.19 -4.16
N ILE A 28 -7.33 3.97 -5.08
CA ILE A 28 -7.50 4.83 -6.26
C ILE A 28 -7.89 6.24 -5.82
N PHE A 29 -8.85 6.34 -4.90
CA PHE A 29 -9.30 7.62 -4.36
C PHE A 29 -8.14 8.39 -3.69
N ALA A 30 -7.30 7.72 -2.91
CA ALA A 30 -6.19 8.35 -2.21
C ALA A 30 -5.10 8.84 -3.18
N ILE A 31 -4.79 8.07 -4.23
CA ILE A 31 -3.82 8.46 -5.27
C ILE A 31 -4.34 9.67 -6.07
N GLU A 32 -5.63 9.65 -6.46
CA GLU A 32 -6.27 10.74 -7.18
C GLU A 32 -6.35 12.01 -6.33
N TYR A 33 -6.73 11.89 -5.07
CA TYR A 33 -6.77 13.02 -4.13
C TYR A 33 -5.38 13.62 -3.90
N TYR A 34 -4.34 12.79 -3.77
CA TYR A 34 -2.96 13.26 -3.69
C TYR A 34 -2.56 14.06 -4.93
N HIS A 35 -2.84 13.54 -6.13
CA HIS A 35 -2.55 14.23 -7.39
C HIS A 35 -3.30 15.56 -7.52
N GLU A 36 -4.58 15.59 -7.12
CA GLU A 36 -5.39 16.81 -7.13
C GLU A 36 -4.82 17.86 -6.17
N CYS A 37 -4.49 17.47 -4.94
CA CYS A 37 -3.88 18.38 -3.96
C CYS A 37 -2.58 18.97 -4.51
N LEU A 38 -1.69 18.13 -5.02
CA LEU A 38 -0.41 18.61 -5.54
C LEU A 38 -0.59 19.51 -6.77
N THR A 39 -1.52 19.18 -7.66
CA THR A 39 -1.84 20.02 -8.82
C THR A 39 -2.31 21.41 -8.39
N LYS A 40 -3.15 21.48 -7.34
CA LYS A 40 -3.60 22.76 -6.77
C LYS A 40 -2.45 23.56 -6.15
N GLU A 41 -1.54 22.91 -5.43
CA GLU A 41 -0.39 23.56 -4.80
C GLU A 41 0.63 24.11 -5.81
N PHE A 42 0.76 23.48 -6.99
CA PHE A 42 1.60 23.99 -8.07
C PHE A 42 1.00 25.24 -8.75
N GLY A 43 -0.27 25.56 -8.51
CA GLY A 43 -0.96 26.77 -9.00
C GLY A 43 -1.24 26.79 -10.51
N ASP A 44 -1.81 27.92 -10.98
CA ASP A 44 -1.91 28.28 -12.41
C ASP A 44 -0.57 28.75 -13.00
N ASP A 45 0.47 28.83 -12.16
CA ASP A 45 1.81 29.19 -12.60
C ASP A 45 2.39 28.11 -13.52
N SER A 46 3.25 28.55 -14.43
CA SER A 46 3.82 27.77 -15.56
C SER A 46 4.44 26.39 -15.24
N ALA A 47 4.52 25.99 -13.98
CA ALA A 47 5.00 24.69 -13.53
C ALA A 47 3.84 23.69 -13.40
N LYS A 48 3.68 22.82 -14.41
CA LYS A 48 2.80 21.65 -14.30
C LYS A 48 3.45 20.58 -13.46
N VAL A 49 2.65 19.80 -12.75
CA VAL A 49 3.09 18.55 -12.12
C VAL A 49 3.78 17.69 -13.20
N PRO A 50 5.04 17.26 -13.01
CA PRO A 50 5.85 16.64 -14.07
C PRO A 50 5.52 15.15 -14.28
N TYR A 51 4.31 14.72 -13.90
CA TYR A 51 3.86 13.35 -14.01
C TYR A 51 2.33 13.28 -14.18
N THR A 52 1.88 12.16 -14.74
CA THR A 52 0.46 11.84 -14.88
C THR A 52 -0.04 11.02 -13.71
N ILE A 53 -1.36 11.00 -13.52
CA ILE A 53 -2.01 10.10 -12.56
C ILE A 53 -1.66 8.63 -12.81
N GLU A 54 -1.52 8.21 -14.07
CA GLU A 54 -1.16 6.84 -14.43
C GLU A 54 0.29 6.49 -14.01
N GLN A 55 1.21 7.46 -14.05
CA GLN A 55 2.55 7.26 -13.52
C GLN A 55 2.54 7.12 -11.99
N LEU A 56 1.68 7.85 -11.29
CA LEU A 56 1.50 7.68 -9.84
C LEU A 56 0.92 6.32 -9.48
N LYS A 57 -0.11 5.86 -10.19
CA LYS A 57 -0.70 4.52 -10.00
C LYS A 57 0.35 3.42 -10.15
N LYS A 58 1.18 3.50 -11.19
CA LYS A 58 2.29 2.55 -11.39
C LYS A 58 3.33 2.62 -10.27
N ALA A 59 3.71 3.82 -9.85
CA ALA A 59 4.65 4.00 -8.75
C ALA A 59 4.09 3.46 -7.42
N TYR A 60 2.78 3.61 -7.19
CA TYR A 60 2.08 3.02 -6.05
C TYR A 60 2.08 1.49 -6.12
N ASN A 61 1.73 0.89 -7.26
CA ASN A 61 1.71 -0.57 -7.42
C ASN A 61 3.09 -1.18 -7.13
N PHE A 62 4.15 -0.57 -7.65
CA PHE A 62 5.52 -1.02 -7.36
C PHE A 62 5.88 -0.89 -5.87
N ALA A 63 5.52 0.24 -5.26
CA ALA A 63 5.77 0.43 -3.84
C ALA A 63 4.96 -0.53 -2.97
N PHE A 64 3.71 -0.80 -3.35
CA PHE A 64 2.82 -1.75 -2.69
C PHE A 64 3.43 -3.15 -2.63
N LEU A 65 4.03 -3.66 -3.71
CA LEU A 65 4.68 -4.98 -3.70
C LEU A 65 5.76 -5.08 -2.60
N THR A 66 6.54 -4.01 -2.44
CA THR A 66 7.55 -3.95 -1.38
C THR A 66 6.89 -3.91 0.01
N GLN A 67 5.81 -3.14 0.18
CA GLN A 67 5.09 -3.08 1.45
C GLN A 67 4.34 -4.38 1.78
N ALA A 68 3.81 -5.09 0.79
CA ALA A 68 3.17 -6.39 0.96
C ALA A 68 4.18 -7.42 1.47
N PHE A 69 5.40 -7.43 0.92
CA PHE A 69 6.48 -8.28 1.42
C PHE A 69 6.87 -7.96 2.88
N TYR A 70 6.97 -6.68 3.24
CA TYR A 70 7.19 -6.28 4.64
C TYR A 70 5.98 -6.51 5.55
N GLY A 71 4.79 -6.73 4.99
CA GLY A 71 3.53 -6.88 5.70
C GLY A 71 3.54 -7.97 6.75
N ILE A 72 4.24 -9.09 6.52
CA ILE A 72 4.39 -10.18 7.51
C ILE A 72 5.06 -9.64 8.78
N GLY A 73 6.26 -9.06 8.62
CA GLY A 73 7.06 -8.62 9.75
C GLY A 73 6.39 -7.49 10.53
N ILE A 74 5.80 -6.52 9.82
CA ILE A 74 5.11 -5.42 10.50
C ILE A 74 3.84 -5.89 11.20
N THR A 75 3.07 -6.79 10.60
CA THR A 75 1.87 -7.32 11.24
C THR A 75 2.21 -8.08 12.52
N GLU A 76 3.29 -8.88 12.52
CA GLU A 76 3.77 -9.57 13.73
C GLU A 76 4.21 -8.57 14.81
N ILE A 77 4.95 -7.52 14.44
CA ILE A 77 5.34 -6.46 15.40
C ILE A 77 4.10 -5.79 16.00
N MET A 78 3.12 -5.44 15.18
CA MET A 78 1.89 -4.78 15.63
C MET A 78 1.04 -5.70 16.50
N TYR A 79 0.92 -6.98 16.16
CA TYR A 79 0.25 -7.98 16.98
C TYR A 79 0.98 -8.15 18.33
N GLY A 80 2.29 -8.40 18.30
CA GLY A 80 3.13 -8.58 19.48
C GLY A 80 3.11 -7.40 20.43
N ALA A 81 3.08 -6.17 19.91
CA ALA A 81 3.02 -4.94 20.72
C ALA A 81 1.67 -4.72 21.43
N ASN A 82 0.62 -5.46 21.06
CA ASN A 82 -0.74 -5.24 21.56
C ASN A 82 -1.39 -6.47 22.19
N LYS A 83 -0.95 -7.71 21.88
CA LYS A 83 -1.58 -8.95 22.36
C LYS A 83 -1.68 -9.04 23.88
N ASP A 84 -0.70 -8.53 24.62
CA ASP A 84 -0.65 -8.59 26.08
C ASP A 84 -1.55 -7.53 26.75
N LYS A 85 -2.07 -6.57 25.96
CA LYS A 85 -3.04 -5.56 26.41
C LYS A 85 -4.50 -6.04 26.24
N ILE A 86 -4.70 -7.23 25.70
CA ILE A 86 -6.03 -7.81 25.46
C ILE A 86 -6.29 -8.84 26.57
N ASP A 87 -7.27 -8.61 27.42
CA ASP A 87 -7.50 -9.48 28.58
C ASP A 87 -8.23 -10.80 28.23
N SER A 88 -8.96 -10.82 27.12
CA SER A 88 -9.78 -11.96 26.69
C SER A 88 -9.03 -12.83 25.68
N GLU A 89 -8.88 -14.12 25.98
CA GLU A 89 -8.27 -15.10 25.05
C GLU A 89 -9.05 -15.20 23.73
N SER A 90 -10.38 -15.13 23.76
CA SER A 90 -11.17 -15.12 22.52
C SER A 90 -10.90 -13.87 21.68
N LEU A 91 -10.68 -12.71 22.32
CA LEU A 91 -10.30 -11.48 21.61
C LEU A 91 -8.87 -11.55 21.09
N LYS A 92 -7.93 -12.16 21.81
CA LYS A 92 -6.56 -12.39 21.31
C LYS A 92 -6.56 -13.26 20.06
N SER A 93 -7.32 -14.35 20.08
CA SER A 93 -7.48 -15.24 18.92
C SER A 93 -8.06 -14.47 17.73
N ALA A 94 -9.17 -13.74 17.92
CA ALA A 94 -9.77 -12.96 16.85
C ALA A 94 -8.83 -11.87 16.31
N TYR A 95 -8.03 -11.25 17.18
CA TYR A 95 -7.04 -10.25 16.78
C TYR A 95 -5.91 -10.86 15.95
N TYR A 96 -5.44 -12.06 16.31
CA TYR A 96 -4.47 -12.81 15.53
C TYR A 96 -5.04 -13.20 14.16
N ASP A 97 -6.26 -13.73 14.12
CA ASP A 97 -6.94 -14.11 12.88
C ASP A 97 -7.09 -12.90 11.95
N PHE A 98 -7.42 -11.73 12.50
CA PHE A 98 -7.49 -10.48 11.74
C PHE A 98 -6.11 -10.08 11.17
N ALA A 99 -5.05 -10.19 11.96
CA ALA A 99 -3.68 -9.95 11.51
C ALA A 99 -3.28 -10.90 10.36
N VAL A 100 -3.55 -12.19 10.49
CA VAL A 100 -3.27 -13.19 9.45
C VAL A 100 -4.07 -12.88 8.18
N LEU A 101 -5.37 -12.61 8.31
CA LEU A 101 -6.24 -12.31 7.17
C LEU A 101 -5.76 -11.05 6.41
N LYS A 102 -5.29 -10.04 7.13
CA LYS A 102 -4.70 -8.85 6.53
C LYS A 102 -3.48 -9.17 5.68
N VAL A 103 -2.58 -10.01 6.19
CA VAL A 103 -1.39 -10.47 5.46
C VAL A 103 -1.80 -11.28 4.23
N LEU A 104 -2.76 -12.19 4.35
CA LEU A 104 -3.27 -12.96 3.21
C LEU A 104 -3.79 -12.04 2.11
N HIS A 105 -4.62 -11.06 2.44
CA HIS A 105 -5.09 -10.09 1.46
C HIS A 105 -3.98 -9.25 0.82
N LEU A 106 -2.88 -8.97 1.53
CA LEU A 106 -1.72 -8.29 0.94
C LEU A 106 -1.06 -9.16 -0.14
N PHE A 107 -0.86 -10.44 0.14
CA PHE A 107 -0.27 -11.36 -0.83
C PHE A 107 -1.19 -11.65 -2.01
N GLU A 108 -2.50 -11.80 -1.80
CA GLU A 108 -3.46 -11.93 -2.90
C GLU A 108 -3.41 -10.73 -3.86
N ASP A 109 -3.32 -9.52 -3.32
CA ASP A 109 -3.26 -8.31 -4.14
C ASP A 109 -1.89 -8.17 -4.82
N ALA A 110 -0.82 -8.56 -4.14
CA ALA A 110 0.53 -8.57 -4.72
C ALA A 110 0.63 -9.58 -5.87
N ASP A 111 0.05 -10.77 -5.70
CA ASP A 111 0.01 -11.82 -6.72
C ASP A 111 -0.74 -11.34 -7.97
N ARG A 112 -1.91 -10.71 -7.81
CA ARG A 112 -2.65 -10.10 -8.94
C ARG A 112 -1.83 -9.05 -9.70
N LEU A 113 -1.09 -8.21 -8.98
CA LEU A 113 -0.23 -7.20 -9.59
C LEU A 113 0.96 -7.83 -10.31
N LEU A 114 1.53 -8.90 -9.74
CA LEU A 114 2.62 -9.66 -10.33
C LEU A 114 2.20 -10.38 -11.62
N GLU A 115 1.04 -11.04 -11.61
CA GLU A 115 0.50 -11.75 -12.77
C GLU A 115 0.00 -10.81 -13.89
N GLY A 116 -0.43 -9.60 -13.52
CA GLY A 116 -0.90 -8.58 -14.46
C GLY A 116 0.21 -7.62 -14.90
N GLU A 117 0.19 -6.40 -14.36
CA GLU A 117 1.01 -5.29 -14.84
C GLU A 117 2.52 -5.55 -14.80
N MET A 118 3.00 -6.30 -13.81
CA MET A 118 4.44 -6.54 -13.66
C MET A 118 4.96 -7.63 -14.59
N LYS A 119 4.16 -8.67 -14.85
CA LYS A 119 4.51 -9.71 -15.83
C LYS A 119 4.72 -9.08 -17.21
N ASP A 120 3.78 -8.25 -17.66
CA ASP A 120 3.89 -7.52 -18.93
C ASP A 120 5.16 -6.65 -18.97
N MET A 121 5.53 -6.04 -17.85
CA MET A 121 6.74 -5.24 -17.73
C MET A 121 8.00 -6.10 -17.83
N PHE A 122 8.08 -7.21 -17.10
CA PHE A 122 9.23 -8.11 -17.13
C PHE A 122 9.43 -8.70 -18.52
N GLU A 123 8.35 -9.14 -19.18
CA GLU A 123 8.39 -9.63 -20.56
C GLU A 123 8.86 -8.55 -21.55
N LYS A 124 8.41 -7.31 -21.39
CA LYS A 124 8.78 -6.19 -22.26
C LYS A 124 10.25 -5.78 -22.12
N TYR A 125 10.82 -5.86 -20.92
CA TYR A 125 12.15 -5.35 -20.63
C TYR A 125 13.22 -6.44 -20.42
N GLY A 126 12.85 -7.73 -20.48
CA GLY A 126 13.79 -8.86 -20.39
C GLY A 126 14.43 -9.02 -19.01
N LEU A 127 13.66 -8.73 -17.96
CA LEU A 127 14.05 -8.86 -16.56
C LEU A 127 13.57 -10.18 -15.95
#